data_AF-A0A2V4X8N2-F1
#
_entry.id   AF-A0A2V4X8N2-F1
#
_cell.length_a   1.000
_cell.length_b   1.000
_cell.length_c   1.000
_cell.angle_alpha   90.00
_cell.angle_beta   90.00
_cell.angle_gamma   90.00
#
_symmetry.space_group_name_H-M   'P 1'
#
loop_
_entity.id
_entity.type
_entity.pdbx_description
1 polymer ?
#
loop_
_entity_poly.entity_id
_entity_poly.type
_entity_poly.pdbx_seq_one_letter_code
_entity_poly.pdbx_strand_id
1 'polypeptide(L)'
;MNGEIRLNNICNKVPAFKLLYNARVRHYIIKEHTLNVYNQFQLYFIEKFPESKIEEFITFLLLHDIGKSISYKNGNRYNQYHDSFNEIQKHKSELNISDDNLVFYNALLRTSSIGRYMENKIPLEDIFSLIVEESKKTKIQLRDFFYLLSVYYQCDVASYTKDAGGLPYLEHLFEYENGLKSYCSKTNLLVFSAIFQERYNRLYSRISEYSDNHTESNHKLVEPNKTKHVDVKILGKIDLSKFEKPKKEIKKNKENLYIIDTNVFIDYPDIISKINKKYPVILSAKVIDELDNLKSKLDNEGKRNVQKALKSINGHLDIRNLRMEISDTSLLPIDFNKRSPDNQILSVALKFKSENPIILTSDNGLQVKAKGLKITTITLKDFLNQKRKR
;
A
#
# COMPACT_ATOMS: atom_id res chain seq x y z
N MET A 1 14.58 19.39 23.45
CA MET A 1 15.82 19.72 22.69
C MET A 1 15.46 19.82 21.23
N ASN A 2 15.76 20.93 20.54
CA ASN A 2 15.39 21.18 19.14
C ASN A 2 15.91 20.05 18.20
N GLY A 3 15.06 19.59 17.28
CA GLY A 3 15.40 18.55 16.30
C GLY A 3 16.61 18.91 15.43
N GLU A 4 16.81 20.19 15.10
CA GLU A 4 17.98 20.65 14.35
C GLU A 4 19.29 20.43 15.12
N ILE A 5 19.29 20.67 16.42
CA ILE A 5 20.46 20.46 17.27
C ILE A 5 20.79 18.96 17.31
N ARG A 6 19.77 18.10 17.44
CA ARG A 6 19.96 16.64 17.42
C ARG A 6 20.51 16.17 16.08
N LEU A 7 19.98 16.66 14.96
CA LEU A 7 20.45 16.31 13.62
C LEU A 7 21.87 16.83 13.35
N ASN A 8 22.20 18.03 13.84
CA ASN A 8 23.57 18.56 13.79
C ASN A 8 24.54 17.71 14.62
N ASN A 9 24.13 17.25 15.81
CA ASN A 9 24.95 16.34 16.63
C ASN A 9 25.19 15.00 15.93
N ILE A 10 24.18 14.43 15.26
CA ILE A 10 24.33 13.24 14.40
C ILE A 10 25.34 13.53 13.28
N CYS A 11 25.21 14.66 12.58
CA CYS A 11 26.12 15.06 11.51
C CYS A 11 27.55 15.38 11.99
N ASN A 12 27.74 15.75 13.26
CA ASN A 12 29.07 15.96 13.83
C ASN A 12 29.74 14.63 14.15
N LYS A 13 28.98 13.63 14.62
CA LYS A 13 29.45 12.25 14.81
C LYS A 13 29.73 11.55 13.48
N VAL A 14 28.88 11.78 12.48
CA VAL A 14 28.98 11.17 11.14
C VAL A 14 28.92 12.27 10.06
N PRO A 15 30.05 12.91 9.73
CA PRO A 15 30.10 14.01 8.75
C PRO A 15 29.52 13.68 7.37
N ALA A 16 29.61 12.41 6.94
CA ALA A 16 29.05 11.94 5.67
C ALA A 16 27.53 12.13 5.57
N PHE A 17 26.81 12.10 6.70
CA PHE A 17 25.35 12.26 6.71
C PHE A 17 24.90 13.67 6.32
N LYS A 18 25.77 14.70 6.41
CA LYS A 18 25.46 16.06 5.94
C LYS A 18 25.04 16.07 4.48
N LEU A 19 25.75 15.32 3.63
CA LEU A 19 25.43 15.23 2.21
C LEU A 19 24.13 14.46 1.95
N LEU A 20 23.86 13.42 2.76
CA LEU A 20 22.64 12.62 2.64
C LEU A 20 21.40 13.42 3.08
N TYR A 21 21.45 14.11 4.23
CA TYR A 21 20.35 14.93 4.71
C TYR A 21 20.04 16.12 3.80
N ASN A 22 21.07 16.76 3.23
CA ASN A 22 20.89 17.90 2.31
C ASN A 22 20.46 17.48 0.90
N ALA A 23 20.41 16.17 0.60
CA ALA A 23 19.98 15.69 -0.69
C ALA A 23 18.48 15.92 -0.90
N ARG A 24 18.13 16.43 -2.08
CA ARG A 24 16.74 16.54 -2.54
C ARG A 24 16.28 15.21 -3.12
N VAL A 25 15.16 14.69 -2.61
CA VAL A 25 14.50 13.50 -3.15
C VAL A 25 13.10 13.90 -3.59
N ARG A 26 12.80 13.72 -4.87
CA ARG A 26 11.53 14.13 -5.48
C ARG A 26 11.26 15.62 -5.21
N HIS A 27 10.29 15.92 -4.35
CA HIS A 27 9.81 17.28 -4.09
C HIS A 27 10.29 17.88 -2.76
N TYR A 28 11.06 17.15 -1.93
CA TYR A 28 11.49 17.60 -0.61
C TYR A 28 12.98 17.32 -0.34
N ILE A 29 13.55 17.98 0.66
CA ILE A 29 14.90 17.71 1.18
C ILE A 29 14.81 16.75 2.36
N ILE A 30 15.66 15.71 2.41
CA ILE A 30 15.59 14.67 3.44
C ILE A 30 15.60 15.29 4.86
N LYS A 31 16.48 16.26 5.11
CA LYS A 31 16.54 17.00 6.38
C LYS A 31 15.18 17.57 6.79
N GLU A 32 14.47 18.24 5.89
CA GLU A 32 13.18 18.89 6.16
C GLU A 32 12.12 17.85 6.52
N HIS A 33 12.02 16.77 5.73
CA HIS A 33 11.11 15.66 6.02
C HIS A 33 11.41 15.03 7.39
N THR A 34 12.67 14.69 7.65
CA THR A 34 13.10 14.11 8.92
C THR A 34 12.75 15.00 10.11
N LEU A 35 12.93 16.32 10.00
CA LEU A 35 12.54 17.27 11.04
C LEU A 35 11.03 17.33 11.21
N ASN A 36 10.25 17.31 10.13
CA ASN A 36 8.78 17.27 10.21
C ASN A 36 8.30 16.00 10.92
N VAL A 37 8.87 14.84 10.61
CA VAL A 37 8.58 13.56 11.32
C VAL A 37 8.87 13.68 12.81
N TYR A 38 10.05 14.20 13.17
CA TYR A 38 10.41 14.44 14.57
C TYR A 38 9.45 15.41 15.27
N ASN A 39 9.04 16.49 14.59
CA ASN A 39 8.13 17.49 15.15
C ASN A 39 6.72 16.89 15.39
N GLN A 40 6.23 16.02 14.51
CA GLN A 40 4.97 15.31 14.75
C GLN A 40 5.07 14.40 15.98
N PHE A 41 6.21 13.73 16.18
CA PHE A 41 6.47 12.93 17.38
C PHE A 41 6.43 13.79 18.66
N GLN A 42 7.12 14.93 18.65
CA GLN A 42 7.12 15.89 19.77
C GLN A 42 5.72 16.45 20.06
N LEU A 43 4.94 16.75 19.03
CA LEU A 43 3.66 17.41 19.20
C LEU A 43 2.58 16.46 19.77
N TYR A 44 2.53 15.23 19.27
CA TYR A 44 1.39 14.35 19.55
C TYR A 44 1.73 13.15 20.45
N PHE A 45 2.99 12.69 20.49
CA PHE A 45 3.29 11.37 21.05
C PHE A 45 4.19 11.42 22.28
N ILE A 46 5.14 12.36 22.36
CA ILE A 46 6.19 12.34 23.39
C ILE A 46 5.65 12.28 24.83
N GLU A 47 4.58 13.01 25.14
CA GLU A 47 4.07 13.12 26.51
C GLU A 47 3.57 11.78 27.08
N LYS A 48 2.98 10.93 26.24
CA LYS A 48 2.45 9.61 26.63
C LYS A 48 3.33 8.46 26.13
N PHE A 49 4.52 8.75 25.60
CA PHE A 49 5.43 7.73 25.10
C PHE A 49 6.20 7.06 26.25
N PRO A 50 6.53 5.77 26.16
CA PRO A 50 7.34 5.11 27.19
C PRO A 50 8.70 5.81 27.36
N GLU A 51 8.95 6.38 28.54
CA GLU A 51 10.11 7.24 28.81
C GLU A 51 11.44 6.54 28.47
N SER A 52 11.55 5.26 28.83
CA SER A 52 12.71 4.41 28.55
C SER A 52 13.01 4.21 27.05
N LYS A 53 12.06 4.51 26.17
CA LYS A 53 12.18 4.35 24.71
C LYS A 53 12.31 5.65 23.95
N ILE A 54 12.12 6.82 24.59
CA ILE A 54 12.09 8.11 23.90
C ILE A 54 13.38 8.38 23.10
N GLU A 55 14.55 8.28 23.73
CA GLU A 55 15.82 8.63 23.06
C GLU A 55 16.18 7.67 21.94
N GLU A 56 15.93 6.37 22.13
CA GLU A 56 16.14 5.33 21.11
C GLU A 56 15.21 5.55 19.92
N PHE A 57 13.95 5.89 20.18
CA PHE A 57 12.96 6.13 19.13
C PHE A 57 13.20 7.44 18.39
N ILE A 58 13.58 8.52 19.08
CA ILE A 58 13.98 9.79 18.44
C ILE A 58 15.17 9.56 17.51
N THR A 59 16.19 8.82 17.96
CA THR A 59 17.37 8.50 17.14
C THR A 59 16.95 7.74 15.88
N PHE A 60 16.05 6.77 16.00
CA PHE A 60 15.44 6.07 14.86
C PHE A 60 14.73 7.02 13.90
N LEU A 61 13.83 7.89 14.39
CA LEU A 61 13.10 8.84 13.55
C LEU A 61 14.05 9.78 12.81
N LEU A 62 15.16 10.18 13.41
CA LEU A 62 16.15 11.04 12.75
C LEU A 62 16.93 10.29 11.66
N LEU A 63 17.00 8.97 11.70
CA LEU A 63 17.79 8.14 10.77
C LEU A 63 16.95 7.40 9.72
N HIS A 64 15.62 7.30 9.89
CA HIS A 64 14.78 6.36 9.13
C HIS A 64 14.88 6.48 7.60
N ASP A 65 15.12 7.68 7.09
CA ASP A 65 15.16 8.01 5.65
C ASP A 65 16.58 8.34 5.15
N ILE A 66 17.63 8.10 5.94
CA ILE A 66 19.01 8.55 5.63
C ILE A 66 19.55 7.96 4.31
N GLY A 67 19.19 6.72 3.98
CA GLY A 67 19.62 6.04 2.76
C GLY A 67 18.79 6.37 1.52
N LYS A 68 17.72 7.16 1.65
CA LYS A 68 16.76 7.39 0.57
C LYS A 68 17.35 8.11 -0.64
N SER A 69 18.33 8.99 -0.42
CA SER A 69 19.05 9.66 -1.50
C SER A 69 19.94 8.70 -2.29
N ILE A 70 20.51 7.68 -1.65
CA ILE A 70 21.32 6.64 -2.28
C ILE A 70 20.45 5.81 -3.22
N SER A 71 19.31 5.31 -2.73
CA SER A 71 18.36 4.53 -3.55
C SER A 71 17.82 5.33 -4.74
N TYR A 72 17.58 6.64 -4.54
CA TYR A 72 17.10 7.52 -5.59
C TYR A 72 18.14 7.70 -6.71
N LYS A 73 19.41 7.91 -6.36
CA LYS A 73 20.52 8.01 -7.34
C LYS A 73 20.74 6.71 -8.11
N ASN A 74 20.56 5.57 -7.45
CA ASN A 74 20.73 4.25 -8.06
C ASN A 74 19.51 3.77 -8.87
N GLY A 75 18.46 4.60 -9.01
CA GLY A 75 17.24 4.25 -9.76
C GLY A 75 16.36 3.18 -9.11
N ASN A 76 16.77 2.60 -7.98
CA ASN A 76 16.08 1.49 -7.34
C ASN A 76 15.27 1.94 -6.13
N ARG A 77 13.99 2.26 -6.35
CA ARG A 77 13.07 2.72 -5.30
C ARG A 77 12.69 1.65 -4.28
N TYR A 78 12.98 0.37 -4.51
CA TYR A 78 12.54 -0.72 -3.64
C TYR A 78 13.50 -1.00 -2.47
N ASN A 79 14.71 -0.44 -2.48
CA ASN A 79 15.75 -0.69 -1.47
C ASN A 79 15.90 0.43 -0.41
N GLN A 80 14.97 1.39 -0.32
CA GLN A 80 15.11 2.56 0.55
C GLN A 80 15.38 2.22 2.03
N TYR A 81 14.69 1.21 2.56
CA TYR A 81 14.91 0.75 3.93
C TYR A 81 16.24 -0.02 4.07
N HIS A 82 16.68 -0.73 3.03
CA HIS A 82 17.94 -1.46 3.03
C HIS A 82 19.12 -0.49 3.04
N ASP A 83 19.09 0.55 2.21
CA ASP A 83 20.14 1.56 2.16
C ASP A 83 20.20 2.36 3.46
N SER A 84 19.04 2.69 4.05
CA SER A 84 19.00 3.36 5.36
C SER A 84 19.57 2.47 6.47
N PHE A 85 19.20 1.18 6.48
CA PHE A 85 19.77 0.23 7.42
C PHE A 85 21.29 0.06 7.25
N ASN A 86 21.78 -0.04 6.01
CA ASN A 86 23.21 -0.20 5.73
C ASN A 86 24.02 1.00 6.23
N GLU A 87 23.54 2.23 6.01
CA GLU A 87 24.21 3.44 6.52
C GLU A 87 24.19 3.50 8.05
N ILE A 88 23.07 3.12 8.68
CA ILE A 88 22.98 3.04 10.14
C ILE A 88 23.94 1.98 10.69
N GLN A 89 23.97 0.79 10.10
CA GLN A 89 24.83 -0.32 10.52
C GLN A 89 26.31 0.04 10.38
N LYS A 90 26.68 0.68 9.27
CA LYS A 90 28.05 1.12 8.99
C LYS A 90 28.56 2.10 10.04
N HIS A 91 27.71 2.98 10.54
CA HIS A 91 28.08 4.03 11.49
C HIS A 91 27.52 3.79 12.91
N LYS A 92 27.18 2.54 13.26
CA LYS A 92 26.53 2.22 14.54
C LYS A 92 27.39 2.63 15.74
N SER A 93 28.72 2.48 15.62
CA SER A 93 29.68 2.77 16.68
C SER A 93 29.76 4.28 16.95
N GLU A 94 29.89 5.09 15.91
CA GLU A 94 29.92 6.55 16.01
C GLU A 94 28.61 7.12 16.55
N LEU A 95 27.49 6.47 16.24
CA LEU A 95 26.15 6.86 16.69
C LEU A 95 25.80 6.35 18.09
N ASN A 96 26.65 5.51 18.71
CA ASN A 96 26.38 4.81 19.97
C ASN A 96 25.10 3.95 19.95
N ILE A 97 24.83 3.28 18.82
CA ILE A 97 23.67 2.39 18.66
C ILE A 97 24.06 0.99 19.13
N SER A 98 23.36 0.47 20.15
CA SER A 98 23.53 -0.90 20.63
C SER A 98 23.05 -1.93 19.60
N ASP A 99 23.50 -3.18 19.72
CA ASP A 99 23.05 -4.25 18.81
C ASP A 99 21.53 -4.50 18.93
N ASP A 100 20.97 -4.41 20.14
CA ASP A 100 19.53 -4.50 20.36
C ASP A 100 18.76 -3.38 19.62
N ASN A 101 19.28 -2.15 19.66
CA ASN A 101 18.68 -1.02 18.94
C ASN A 101 18.83 -1.15 17.43
N LEU A 102 19.96 -1.67 16.94
CA LEU A 102 20.14 -1.94 15.52
C LEU A 102 19.13 -2.97 15.00
N VAL A 103 18.89 -4.04 15.76
CA VAL A 103 17.86 -5.05 15.44
C VAL A 103 16.46 -4.44 15.44
N PHE A 104 16.15 -3.62 16.45
CA PHE A 104 14.88 -2.90 16.53
C PHE A 104 14.67 -1.95 15.34
N TYR A 105 15.70 -1.18 14.95
CA TYR A 105 15.62 -0.25 13.81
C TYR A 105 15.40 -1.01 12.49
N ASN A 106 16.09 -2.13 12.30
CA ASN A 106 15.88 -2.98 11.12
C ASN A 106 14.44 -3.50 11.06
N ALA A 107 13.90 -3.97 12.18
CA ALA A 107 12.55 -4.49 12.27
C ALA A 107 11.50 -3.41 11.92
N LEU A 108 11.64 -2.18 12.45
CA LEU A 108 10.77 -1.05 12.09
C LEU A 108 10.89 -0.65 10.61
N LEU A 109 12.12 -0.59 10.08
CA LEU A 109 12.37 -0.26 8.67
C LEU A 109 11.74 -1.29 7.71
N ARG A 110 11.83 -2.59 8.03
CA ARG A 110 11.23 -3.66 7.22
C ARG A 110 9.70 -3.68 7.31
N THR A 111 9.15 -3.39 8.49
CA THR A 111 7.70 -3.33 8.72
C THR A 111 7.05 -2.00 8.31
N SER A 112 7.83 -0.99 7.91
CA SER A 112 7.35 0.29 7.36
C SER A 112 6.42 0.15 6.15
N SER A 113 6.36 -1.04 5.54
CA SER A 113 5.36 -1.42 4.54
C SER A 113 3.91 -1.44 5.06
N ILE A 114 3.66 -1.22 6.36
CA ILE A 114 2.33 -0.99 6.93
C ILE A 114 1.52 0.04 6.14
N GLY A 115 2.17 1.08 5.58
CA GLY A 115 1.51 2.04 4.69
C GLY A 115 0.86 1.39 3.47
N ARG A 116 1.47 0.34 2.89
CA ARG A 116 0.88 -0.42 1.78
C ARG A 116 -0.37 -1.18 2.23
N TYR A 117 -0.41 -1.69 3.46
CA TYR A 117 -1.62 -2.31 4.00
C TYR A 117 -2.71 -1.26 4.22
N MET A 118 -2.34 -0.13 4.81
CA MET A 118 -3.22 1.03 5.02
C MET A 118 -3.78 1.57 3.72
N GLU A 119 -3.07 1.44 2.60
CA GLU A 119 -3.54 1.78 1.25
C GLU A 119 -4.25 0.62 0.51
N ASN A 120 -4.45 -0.53 1.17
CA ASN A 120 -5.02 -1.76 0.60
C ASN A 120 -4.26 -2.29 -0.64
N LYS A 121 -2.93 -2.19 -0.59
CA LYS A 121 -1.99 -2.70 -1.60
C LYS A 121 -1.37 -4.04 -1.21
N ILE A 122 -1.45 -4.43 0.07
CA ILE A 122 -1.08 -5.77 0.55
C ILE A 122 -2.20 -6.31 1.46
N PRO A 123 -2.45 -7.63 1.46
CA PRO A 123 -3.40 -8.29 2.35
C PRO A 123 -3.10 -8.09 3.84
N LEU A 124 -4.13 -8.28 4.68
CA LEU A 124 -4.00 -8.25 6.15
C LEU A 124 -3.01 -9.32 6.64
N GLU A 125 -3.14 -10.56 6.18
CA GLU A 125 -2.29 -11.66 6.68
C GLU A 125 -0.81 -11.48 6.30
N ASP A 126 -0.51 -10.87 5.15
CA ASP A 126 0.87 -10.60 4.73
C ASP A 126 1.56 -9.61 5.67
N ILE A 127 0.91 -8.47 5.97
CA ILE A 127 1.48 -7.48 6.88
C ILE A 127 1.49 -7.98 8.32
N PHE A 128 0.46 -8.71 8.73
CA PHE A 128 0.37 -9.31 10.07
C PHE A 128 1.54 -10.29 10.29
N SER A 129 1.76 -11.21 9.35
CA SER A 129 2.85 -12.19 9.43
C SER A 129 4.21 -11.50 9.48
N LEU A 130 4.41 -10.45 8.68
CA LEU A 130 5.64 -9.66 8.69
C LEU A 130 5.86 -8.97 10.05
N ILE A 131 4.83 -8.36 10.63
CA ILE A 131 4.93 -7.70 11.94
C ILE A 131 5.28 -8.72 13.02
N VAL A 132 4.65 -9.90 13.02
CA VAL A 132 4.93 -10.98 13.99
C VAL A 132 6.35 -11.53 13.81
N GLU A 133 6.81 -11.74 12.58
CA GLU A 133 8.16 -12.22 12.30
C GLU A 133 9.22 -11.23 12.78
N GLU A 134 9.04 -9.95 12.46
CA GLU A 134 10.01 -8.90 12.81
C GLU A 134 9.97 -8.57 14.31
N SER A 135 8.81 -8.62 14.98
CA SER A 135 8.74 -8.42 16.43
C SER A 135 9.51 -9.48 17.19
N LYS A 136 9.46 -10.75 16.74
CA LYS A 136 10.20 -11.88 17.35
C LYS A 136 11.71 -11.75 17.29
N LYS A 137 12.24 -10.94 16.36
CA LYS A 137 13.68 -10.65 16.26
C LYS A 137 14.11 -9.65 17.33
N THR A 138 13.17 -8.86 17.86
CA THR A 138 13.41 -7.86 18.90
C THR A 138 13.13 -8.43 20.30
N LYS A 139 13.59 -7.73 21.34
CA LYS A 139 13.23 -8.02 22.74
C LYS A 139 11.92 -7.35 23.17
N ILE A 140 11.09 -6.92 22.22
CA ILE A 140 9.87 -6.15 22.48
C ILE A 140 8.65 -7.05 22.26
N GLN A 141 7.67 -6.97 23.15
CA GLN A 141 6.44 -7.74 23.01
C GLN A 141 5.68 -7.30 21.75
N LEU A 142 4.93 -8.21 21.12
CA LEU A 142 4.25 -7.96 19.85
C LEU A 142 3.34 -6.71 19.90
N ARG A 143 2.58 -6.54 20.98
CA ARG A 143 1.68 -5.38 21.16
C ARG A 143 2.47 -4.07 21.26
N ASP A 144 3.54 -4.04 22.04
CA ASP A 144 4.40 -2.87 22.19
C ASP A 144 5.12 -2.53 20.88
N PHE A 145 5.63 -3.55 20.18
CA PHE A 145 6.25 -3.39 18.87
C PHE A 145 5.26 -2.81 17.86
N PHE A 146 4.01 -3.31 17.84
CA PHE A 146 2.97 -2.78 16.97
C PHE A 146 2.60 -1.33 17.32
N TYR A 147 2.56 -0.97 18.60
CA TYR A 147 2.37 0.42 19.02
C TYR A 147 3.50 1.33 18.51
N LEU A 148 4.76 0.95 18.70
CA LEU A 148 5.92 1.72 18.21
C LEU A 148 5.90 1.87 16.68
N LEU A 149 5.56 0.81 15.95
CA LEU A 149 5.36 0.84 14.50
C LEU A 149 4.21 1.79 14.11
N SER A 150 3.11 1.79 14.86
CA SER A 150 1.96 2.67 14.61
C SER A 150 2.32 4.13 14.80
N VAL A 151 3.05 4.46 15.88
CA VAL A 151 3.55 5.82 16.15
C VAL A 151 4.50 6.26 15.04
N TYR A 152 5.46 5.41 14.65
CA TYR A 152 6.39 5.72 13.56
C TYR A 152 5.63 6.00 12.26
N TYR A 153 4.73 5.10 11.87
CA TYR A 153 3.93 5.25 10.66
C TYR A 153 3.12 6.55 10.67
N GLN A 154 2.47 6.88 11.79
CA GLN A 154 1.70 8.10 11.93
C GLN A 154 2.58 9.35 11.84
N CYS A 155 3.77 9.36 12.45
CA CYS A 155 4.72 10.47 12.33
C CYS A 155 5.20 10.65 10.88
N ASP A 156 5.56 9.55 10.19
CA ASP A 156 6.03 9.59 8.81
C ASP A 156 4.94 10.13 7.87
N VAL A 157 3.72 9.58 7.91
CA VAL A 157 2.66 10.05 7.00
C VAL A 157 2.12 11.42 7.38
N ALA A 158 2.08 11.78 8.67
CA ALA A 158 1.67 13.11 9.10
C ALA A 158 2.65 14.19 8.65
N SER A 159 3.95 13.89 8.49
CA SER A 159 4.94 14.87 8.04
C SER A 159 4.69 15.41 6.61
N TYR A 160 3.89 14.70 5.79
CA TYR A 160 3.45 15.13 4.45
C TYR A 160 2.10 15.88 4.48
N THR A 161 1.70 16.42 5.63
CA THR A 161 0.52 17.28 5.74
C THR A 161 0.95 18.74 5.84
N LYS A 162 0.12 19.65 5.34
CA LYS A 162 0.41 21.08 5.34
C LYS A 162 0.66 21.63 6.74
N ASP A 163 -0.12 21.19 7.72
CA ASP A 163 0.01 21.63 9.12
C ASP A 163 1.33 21.15 9.76
N ALA A 164 1.92 20.08 9.24
CA ALA A 164 3.23 19.59 9.67
C ALA A 164 4.41 20.24 8.93
N GLY A 165 4.18 21.20 8.04
CA GLY A 165 5.21 21.80 7.18
C GLY A 165 5.54 20.98 5.92
N GLY A 166 4.75 19.94 5.62
CA GLY A 166 4.86 19.14 4.41
C GLY A 166 4.08 19.73 3.23
N LEU A 167 4.21 19.10 2.05
CA LEU A 167 3.36 19.45 0.90
C LEU A 167 1.94 18.92 1.11
N PRO A 168 0.89 19.73 0.88
CA PRO A 168 -0.50 19.28 1.06
C PRO A 168 -0.81 18.04 0.21
N TYR A 169 -1.04 16.90 0.86
CA TYR A 169 -1.21 15.61 0.19
C TYR A 169 -1.93 14.56 1.05
N LEU A 170 -1.50 14.38 2.31
CA LEU A 170 -1.97 13.28 3.17
C LEU A 170 -2.97 13.70 4.26
N GLU A 171 -3.57 14.88 4.18
CA GLU A 171 -4.53 15.37 5.20
C GLU A 171 -5.70 14.41 5.35
N HIS A 172 -6.19 13.83 4.25
CA HIS A 172 -7.31 12.89 4.23
C HIS A 172 -7.10 11.60 5.03
N LEU A 173 -5.87 11.31 5.49
CA LEU A 173 -5.59 10.15 6.34
C LEU A 173 -6.07 10.35 7.78
N PHE A 174 -6.20 11.59 8.24
CA PHE A 174 -6.46 11.92 9.64
C PHE A 174 -7.80 12.63 9.81
N GLU A 175 -8.35 12.53 11.02
CA GLU A 175 -9.40 13.45 11.47
C GLU A 175 -8.77 14.69 12.10
N TYR A 176 -9.45 15.82 12.00
CA TYR A 176 -8.97 17.10 12.52
C TYR A 176 -10.04 17.75 13.40
N GLU A 177 -9.60 18.32 14.50
CA GLU A 177 -10.37 19.15 15.41
C GLU A 177 -9.63 20.46 15.62
N ASN A 178 -10.32 21.59 15.40
CA ASN A 178 -9.76 22.94 15.55
C ASN A 178 -8.44 23.17 14.77
N GLY A 179 -8.30 22.53 13.60
CA GLY A 179 -7.12 22.67 12.75
C GLY A 179 -5.91 21.82 13.17
N LEU A 180 -6.03 21.01 14.22
CA LEU A 180 -5.03 20.02 14.64
C LEU A 180 -5.54 18.61 14.40
N LYS A 181 -4.62 17.64 14.27
CA LYS A 181 -5.01 16.24 14.11
C LYS A 181 -5.64 15.74 15.41
N SER A 182 -6.81 15.12 15.32
CA SER A 182 -7.50 14.55 16.47
C SER A 182 -6.64 13.45 17.10
N TYR A 183 -6.49 13.48 18.43
CA TYR A 183 -5.69 12.55 19.20
C TYR A 183 -6.57 11.74 20.16
N CYS A 184 -6.42 10.41 20.13
CA CYS A 184 -7.16 9.52 21.02
C CYS A 184 -6.32 9.18 22.26
N SER A 185 -6.70 9.76 23.40
CA SER A 185 -6.03 9.51 24.69
C SER A 185 -6.14 8.07 25.21
N LYS A 186 -7.08 7.27 24.68
CA LYS A 186 -7.21 5.85 25.06
C LYS A 186 -6.19 4.97 24.36
N THR A 187 -5.89 5.26 23.10
CA THR A 187 -4.95 4.47 22.30
C THR A 187 -3.56 5.10 22.24
N ASN A 188 -3.41 6.35 22.71
CA ASN A 188 -2.22 7.18 22.57
C ASN A 188 -1.78 7.35 21.11
N LEU A 189 -2.74 7.43 20.18
CA LEU A 189 -2.51 7.54 18.75
C LEU A 189 -3.37 8.64 18.14
N LEU A 190 -2.93 9.16 16.99
CA LEU A 190 -3.76 10.02 16.15
C LEU A 190 -4.94 9.22 15.59
N VAL A 191 -6.07 9.91 15.44
CA VAL A 191 -7.28 9.33 14.86
C VAL A 191 -7.17 9.36 13.35
N PHE A 192 -7.23 8.19 12.73
CA PHE A 192 -7.32 8.08 11.29
C PHE A 192 -8.74 8.38 10.81
N SER A 193 -8.88 8.84 9.56
CA SER A 193 -10.21 8.91 8.94
C SER A 193 -10.84 7.52 8.82
N ALA A 194 -12.16 7.45 8.84
CA ALA A 194 -12.93 6.21 9.01
C ALA A 194 -12.40 4.97 8.24
N ILE A 195 -12.03 5.13 6.96
CA ILE A 195 -11.53 4.01 6.14
C ILE A 195 -10.18 3.47 6.64
N PHE A 196 -9.26 4.37 7.01
CA PHE A 196 -7.94 4.00 7.52
C PHE A 196 -8.04 3.52 8.97
N GLN A 197 -8.95 4.09 9.76
CA GLN A 197 -9.24 3.61 11.11
C GLN A 197 -9.80 2.18 11.08
N GLU A 198 -10.70 1.85 10.15
CA GLU A 198 -11.20 0.49 10.00
C GLU A 198 -10.07 -0.51 9.67
N ARG A 199 -9.15 -0.12 8.77
CA ARG A 199 -7.97 -0.95 8.44
C ARG A 199 -7.06 -1.12 9.64
N TYR A 200 -6.75 -0.04 10.34
CA TYR A 200 -5.98 -0.09 11.58
C TYR A 200 -6.61 -1.04 12.58
N ASN A 201 -7.93 -0.91 12.83
CA ASN A 201 -8.66 -1.73 13.78
C ASN A 201 -8.62 -3.22 13.41
N ARG A 202 -8.77 -3.57 12.13
CA ARG A 202 -8.66 -4.97 11.67
C ARG A 202 -7.28 -5.56 11.97
N LEU A 203 -6.21 -4.81 11.70
CA LEU A 203 -4.85 -5.25 12.00
C LEU A 203 -4.61 -5.33 13.51
N TYR A 204 -5.07 -4.34 14.27
CA TYR A 204 -4.99 -4.32 15.72
C TYR A 204 -5.73 -5.50 16.36
N SER A 205 -6.96 -5.80 15.93
CA SER A 205 -7.73 -6.96 16.41
C SER A 205 -6.98 -8.25 16.13
N ARG A 206 -6.47 -8.43 14.91
CA ARG A 206 -5.71 -9.62 14.54
C ARG A 206 -4.44 -9.82 15.38
N ILE A 207 -3.71 -8.74 15.65
CA ILE A 207 -2.54 -8.73 16.52
C ILE A 207 -2.92 -9.04 17.97
N SER A 208 -4.02 -8.46 18.44
CA SER A 208 -4.51 -8.65 19.79
C SER A 208 -4.91 -10.10 20.04
N GLU A 209 -5.70 -10.69 19.14
CA GLU A 209 -6.10 -12.10 19.16
C GLU A 209 -4.89 -13.04 19.13
N TYR A 210 -3.89 -12.76 18.28
CA TYR A 210 -2.67 -13.58 18.25
C TYR A 210 -1.91 -13.49 19.57
N SER A 211 -1.76 -12.28 20.11
CA SER A 211 -1.07 -12.06 21.38
C SER A 211 -1.75 -12.81 22.52
N ASP A 212 -3.09 -12.74 22.62
CA ASP A 212 -3.86 -13.39 23.69
C ASP A 212 -3.76 -14.92 23.61
N ASN A 213 -3.81 -15.49 22.40
CA ASN A 213 -3.69 -16.94 22.18
C ASN A 213 -2.28 -17.48 22.42
N HIS A 214 -1.24 -16.63 22.35
CA HIS A 214 0.16 -17.04 22.49
C HIS A 214 0.77 -16.62 23.84
N THR A 215 -0.04 -16.07 24.75
CA THR A 215 0.34 -15.81 26.15
C THR A 215 0.13 -17.01 27.08
N GLU A 216 -0.53 -18.11 26.66
CA GLU A 216 -0.76 -19.28 27.52
C GLU A 216 0.46 -20.21 27.72
N SER A 217 1.62 -19.92 27.14
CA SER A 217 2.81 -20.79 27.22
C SER A 217 4.02 -20.21 27.93
N ASN A 218 3.87 -19.23 28.85
CA ASN A 218 4.85 -19.02 29.93
C ASN A 218 4.28 -18.18 31.09
N HIS A 219 4.29 -18.81 32.27
CA HIS A 219 4.01 -18.32 33.64
C HIS A 219 2.55 -18.24 34.14
N LYS A 220 2.24 -19.16 35.07
CA LYS A 220 1.18 -19.07 36.08
C LYS A 220 1.43 -17.92 37.07
N LEU A 221 0.32 -17.51 37.70
CA LEU A 221 0.11 -16.54 38.80
C LEU A 221 -0.23 -15.14 38.26
N VAL A 222 -1.43 -14.55 38.38
CA VAL A 222 -2.53 -14.63 39.38
C VAL A 222 -3.84 -14.15 38.71
N GLU A 223 -4.96 -14.83 38.93
CA GLU A 223 -6.33 -14.25 38.85
C GLU A 223 -6.78 -13.85 40.27
N PRO A 224 -7.76 -12.94 40.50
CA PRO A 224 -8.85 -12.56 39.57
C PRO A 224 -9.21 -11.05 39.53
N ASN A 225 -9.93 -10.62 38.49
CA ASN A 225 -11.30 -10.12 38.67
C ASN A 225 -12.06 -9.94 37.34
N LYS A 226 -13.25 -10.54 37.33
CA LYS A 226 -14.21 -10.63 36.23
C LYS A 226 -15.02 -9.35 36.01
N THR A 227 -15.39 -9.16 34.73
CA THR A 227 -16.59 -8.52 34.16
C THR A 227 -16.70 -6.99 34.05
N LYS A 228 -16.93 -6.51 32.81
CA LYS A 228 -18.30 -6.23 32.29
C LYS A 228 -18.31 -6.22 30.75
N HIS A 229 -19.12 -7.10 30.15
CA HIS A 229 -19.47 -7.06 28.74
C HIS A 229 -20.22 -5.76 28.43
N VAL A 230 -19.86 -5.09 27.33
CA VAL A 230 -20.61 -3.95 26.78
C VAL A 230 -21.35 -4.44 25.55
N ASP A 231 -22.67 -4.51 25.65
CA ASP A 231 -23.57 -4.69 24.50
C ASP A 231 -23.58 -3.40 23.65
N VAL A 232 -23.15 -3.50 22.40
CA VAL A 232 -23.21 -2.40 21.42
C VAL A 232 -24.51 -2.49 20.63
N LYS A 233 -25.41 -1.51 20.81
CA LYS A 233 -26.60 -1.34 19.96
C LYS A 233 -26.21 -0.66 18.64
N ILE A 234 -26.34 -1.39 17.52
CA ILE A 234 -26.14 -0.85 16.16
C ILE A 234 -27.34 0.05 15.81
N LEU A 235 -27.11 1.36 15.68
CA LEU A 235 -28.15 2.36 15.35
C LEU A 235 -28.41 2.56 13.84
N GLY A 236 -27.86 1.69 12.98
CA GLY A 236 -28.19 1.66 11.54
C GLY A 236 -26.97 1.50 10.64
N LYS A 237 -27.18 0.91 9.45
CA LYS A 237 -26.15 0.74 8.41
C LYS A 237 -26.21 1.92 7.43
N ILE A 238 -25.14 2.70 7.33
CA ILE A 238 -25.01 3.72 6.29
C ILE A 238 -24.56 3.03 4.99
N ASP A 239 -25.38 3.14 3.96
CA ASP A 239 -25.07 2.60 2.63
C ASP A 239 -24.14 3.55 1.87
N LEU A 240 -22.86 3.17 1.79
CA LEU A 240 -21.78 3.90 1.11
C LEU A 240 -21.94 3.95 -0.42
N SER A 241 -22.86 3.16 -1.00
CA SER A 241 -23.14 3.19 -2.44
C SER A 241 -23.70 4.53 -2.93
N LYS A 242 -24.23 5.35 -2.01
CA LYS A 242 -24.81 6.67 -2.30
C LYS A 242 -23.79 7.77 -2.58
N PHE A 243 -22.50 7.53 -2.35
CA PHE A 243 -21.43 8.54 -2.44
C PHE A 243 -20.36 8.26 -3.52
N GLU A 244 -20.44 7.14 -4.24
CA GLU A 244 -19.57 6.89 -5.39
C GLU A 244 -20.02 7.76 -6.58
N LYS A 245 -19.10 8.54 -7.17
CA LYS A 245 -19.37 9.18 -8.48
C LYS A 245 -19.68 8.06 -9.47
N PRO A 246 -20.76 8.18 -10.27
CA PRO A 246 -21.10 7.16 -11.24
C PRO A 246 -19.94 6.98 -12.21
N LYS A 247 -19.37 5.77 -12.21
CA LYS A 247 -18.34 5.37 -13.17
C LYS A 247 -18.90 5.50 -14.58
N LYS A 248 -18.25 6.31 -15.42
CA LYS A 248 -18.77 6.69 -16.74
C LYS A 248 -18.95 5.49 -17.68
N GLU A 249 -18.15 4.46 -17.49
CA GLU A 249 -18.18 3.22 -18.26
C GLU A 249 -19.27 2.25 -17.81
N ILE A 250 -19.86 2.43 -16.63
CA ILE A 250 -20.87 1.53 -16.06
C ILE A 250 -22.28 1.93 -16.50
N LYS A 251 -23.00 1.00 -17.11
CA LYS A 251 -24.41 1.15 -17.49
C LYS A 251 -25.30 0.45 -16.46
N LYS A 252 -26.23 1.18 -15.84
CA LYS A 252 -27.10 0.66 -14.76
C LYS A 252 -28.07 -0.43 -15.23
N ASN A 253 -28.46 -0.42 -16.51
CA ASN A 253 -29.49 -1.31 -17.06
C ASN A 253 -28.91 -2.51 -17.83
N LYS A 254 -27.61 -2.78 -17.68
CA LYS A 254 -26.91 -3.86 -18.40
C LYS A 254 -25.94 -4.57 -17.48
N GLU A 255 -25.62 -5.83 -17.78
CA GLU A 255 -24.50 -6.51 -17.12
C GLU A 255 -23.18 -5.84 -17.56
N ASN A 256 -22.36 -5.44 -16.59
CA ASN A 256 -21.10 -4.77 -16.86
C ASN A 256 -19.97 -5.77 -16.66
N LEU A 257 -19.25 -6.09 -17.73
CA LEU A 257 -18.16 -7.06 -17.72
C LEU A 257 -16.89 -6.44 -18.29
N TYR A 258 -15.76 -6.84 -17.73
CA TYR A 258 -14.46 -6.33 -18.10
C TYR A 258 -13.70 -7.33 -18.95
N ILE A 259 -13.20 -6.88 -20.11
CA ILE A 259 -12.32 -7.65 -20.98
C ILE A 259 -10.94 -7.02 -20.88
N ILE A 260 -9.95 -7.82 -20.49
CA ILE A 260 -8.61 -7.30 -20.18
C ILE A 260 -7.66 -7.66 -21.32
N ASP A 261 -6.92 -6.65 -21.77
CA ASP A 261 -5.87 -6.77 -22.77
C ASP A 261 -4.54 -7.29 -22.17
N THR A 262 -3.73 -7.97 -22.98
CA THR A 262 -2.44 -8.57 -22.59
C THR A 262 -1.49 -7.52 -22.04
N ASN A 263 -1.38 -6.35 -22.69
CA ASN A 263 -0.48 -5.27 -22.26
C ASN A 263 -0.81 -4.77 -20.84
N VAL A 264 -2.09 -4.81 -20.46
CA VAL A 264 -2.51 -4.42 -19.11
C VAL A 264 -1.98 -5.39 -18.06
N PHE A 265 -1.86 -6.68 -18.37
CA PHE A 265 -1.24 -7.66 -17.48
C PHE A 265 0.27 -7.50 -17.36
N ILE A 266 0.94 -7.05 -18.43
CA ILE A 266 2.38 -6.76 -18.40
C ILE A 266 2.65 -5.55 -17.49
N ASP A 267 1.87 -4.48 -17.65
CA ASP A 267 2.01 -3.24 -16.89
C ASP A 267 1.51 -3.36 -15.45
N TYR A 268 0.46 -4.14 -15.23
CA TYR A 268 -0.19 -4.29 -13.92
C TYR A 268 -0.71 -5.74 -13.72
N PRO A 269 0.17 -6.69 -13.35
CA PRO A 269 -0.16 -8.12 -13.26
C PRO A 269 -1.36 -8.48 -12.37
N ASP A 270 -1.62 -7.67 -11.34
CA ASP A 270 -2.69 -7.90 -10.35
C ASP A 270 -4.00 -7.17 -10.68
N ILE A 271 -4.21 -6.78 -11.95
CA ILE A 271 -5.35 -5.94 -12.36
C ILE A 271 -6.72 -6.56 -12.05
N ILE A 272 -6.82 -7.88 -12.15
CA ILE A 272 -8.05 -8.64 -11.84
C ILE A 272 -8.53 -8.30 -10.43
N SER A 273 -7.63 -8.25 -9.44
CA SER A 273 -7.96 -7.94 -8.04
C SER A 273 -8.55 -6.54 -7.84
N LYS A 274 -8.31 -5.61 -8.78
CA LYS A 274 -8.77 -4.21 -8.68
C LYS A 274 -10.17 -3.99 -9.24
N ILE A 275 -10.64 -4.90 -10.09
CA ILE A 275 -12.00 -4.92 -10.63
C ILE A 275 -12.95 -5.42 -9.54
N ASN A 276 -14.05 -4.70 -9.31
CA ASN A 276 -15.04 -5.07 -8.29
C ASN A 276 -15.59 -6.48 -8.60
N LYS A 277 -15.67 -7.35 -7.58
CA LYS A 277 -16.12 -8.75 -7.72
C LYS A 277 -17.51 -8.90 -8.34
N LYS A 278 -18.36 -7.87 -8.25
CA LYS A 278 -19.69 -7.85 -8.89
C LYS A 278 -19.66 -7.81 -10.42
N TYR A 279 -18.53 -7.42 -11.01
CA TYR A 279 -18.37 -7.37 -12.45
C TYR A 279 -17.59 -8.61 -12.92
N PRO A 280 -18.14 -9.40 -13.85
CA PRO A 280 -17.39 -10.50 -14.46
C PRO A 280 -16.14 -9.99 -15.15
N VAL A 281 -15.10 -10.82 -15.15
CA VAL A 281 -13.90 -10.60 -15.99
C VAL A 281 -13.84 -11.69 -17.03
N ILE A 282 -13.65 -11.27 -18.27
CA ILE A 282 -13.54 -12.15 -19.43
C ILE A 282 -12.12 -11.99 -19.99
N LEU A 283 -11.43 -13.11 -20.15
CA LEU A 283 -10.13 -13.18 -20.80
C LEU A 283 -10.30 -13.83 -22.17
N SER A 284 -9.76 -13.20 -23.21
CA SER A 284 -9.66 -13.89 -24.49
C SER A 284 -8.64 -15.02 -24.36
N ALA A 285 -8.92 -16.18 -24.95
CA ALA A 285 -7.94 -17.25 -25.07
C ALA A 285 -6.62 -16.75 -25.71
N LYS A 286 -6.70 -15.73 -26.57
CA LYS A 286 -5.52 -15.11 -27.17
C LYS A 286 -4.62 -14.42 -26.14
N VAL A 287 -5.20 -13.79 -25.12
CA VAL A 287 -4.45 -13.09 -24.07
C VAL A 287 -3.61 -14.07 -23.24
N ILE A 288 -4.15 -15.26 -22.97
CA ILE A 288 -3.42 -16.32 -22.27
C ILE A 288 -2.26 -16.84 -23.13
N ASP A 289 -2.54 -17.14 -24.40
CA ASP A 289 -1.53 -17.57 -25.37
C ASP A 289 -0.39 -16.54 -25.52
N GLU A 290 -0.71 -15.25 -25.56
CA GLU A 290 0.31 -14.19 -25.61
C GLU A 290 1.15 -14.11 -24.35
N LEU A 291 0.54 -14.20 -23.16
CA LEU A 291 1.28 -14.21 -21.90
C LEU A 291 2.24 -15.41 -21.83
N ASP A 292 1.81 -16.60 -22.22
CA ASP A 292 2.67 -17.79 -22.24
C ASP A 292 3.83 -17.65 -23.24
N ASN A 293 3.57 -17.11 -24.43
CA ASN A 293 4.59 -16.85 -25.45
C ASN A 293 5.61 -15.77 -25.03
N LEU A 294 5.21 -14.81 -24.20
CA LEU A 294 6.07 -13.74 -23.70
C LEU A 294 7.00 -14.19 -22.56
N LYS A 295 6.71 -15.32 -21.91
CA LYS A 295 7.50 -15.89 -20.81
C LYS A 295 8.96 -16.17 -21.19
N SER A 296 9.25 -16.44 -22.47
CA SER A 296 10.60 -16.71 -22.97
C SER A 296 11.29 -15.49 -23.62
N LYS A 297 10.51 -14.51 -24.09
CA LYS A 297 10.99 -13.40 -24.95
C LYS A 297 11.31 -12.10 -24.22
N LEU A 298 10.82 -11.91 -22.99
CA LEU A 298 11.00 -10.68 -22.23
C LEU A 298 12.27 -10.67 -21.35
N ASP A 299 12.63 -9.48 -20.87
CA ASP A 299 13.66 -9.26 -19.87
C ASP A 299 13.27 -9.82 -18.48
N ASN A 300 14.18 -9.75 -17.50
CA ASN A 300 13.96 -10.33 -16.18
C ASN A 300 12.73 -9.74 -15.45
N GLU A 301 12.41 -8.47 -15.70
CA GLU A 301 11.24 -7.80 -15.10
C GLU A 301 9.94 -8.20 -15.80
N GLY A 302 9.90 -8.17 -17.13
CA GLY A 302 8.74 -8.60 -17.92
C GLY A 302 8.38 -10.07 -17.69
N LYS A 303 9.38 -10.95 -17.59
CA LYS A 303 9.18 -12.37 -17.21
C LYS A 303 8.51 -12.52 -15.85
N ARG A 304 8.96 -11.73 -14.86
CA ARG A 304 8.37 -11.75 -13.52
C ARG A 304 6.92 -11.23 -13.53
N ASN A 305 6.62 -10.21 -14.32
CA ASN A 305 5.28 -9.66 -14.43
C ASN A 305 4.31 -10.62 -15.12
N VAL A 306 4.76 -11.28 -16.21
CA VAL A 306 3.99 -12.35 -16.88
C VAL A 306 3.70 -13.50 -15.92
N GLN A 307 4.70 -13.97 -15.15
CA GLN A 307 4.50 -15.03 -14.16
C GLN A 307 3.50 -14.62 -13.06
N LYS A 308 3.58 -13.38 -12.57
CA LYS A 308 2.61 -12.84 -11.61
C LYS A 308 1.21 -12.77 -12.22
N ALA A 309 1.08 -12.34 -13.47
CA ALA A 309 -0.19 -12.23 -14.16
C ALA A 309 -0.86 -13.61 -14.30
N LEU A 310 -0.12 -14.62 -14.76
CA LEU A 310 -0.61 -16.00 -14.85
C LEU A 310 -1.00 -16.56 -13.48
N LYS A 311 -0.19 -16.32 -12.44
CA LYS A 311 -0.53 -16.71 -11.06
C LYS A 311 -1.80 -15.99 -10.56
N SER A 312 -1.95 -14.71 -10.90
CA SER A 312 -3.11 -13.89 -10.54
C SER A 312 -4.36 -14.39 -11.24
N ILE A 313 -4.29 -14.70 -12.54
CA ILE A 313 -5.38 -15.30 -13.31
C ILE A 313 -5.81 -16.61 -12.65
N ASN A 314 -4.86 -17.54 -12.43
CA ASN A 314 -5.17 -18.85 -11.85
C ASN A 314 -5.80 -18.72 -10.46
N GLY A 315 -5.24 -17.88 -9.59
CA GLY A 315 -5.79 -17.67 -8.25
C GLY A 315 -7.18 -17.02 -8.22
N HIS A 316 -7.60 -16.35 -9.29
CA HIS A 316 -8.91 -15.71 -9.37
C HIS A 316 -9.96 -16.55 -10.12
N LEU A 317 -9.59 -17.66 -10.77
CA LEU A 317 -10.56 -18.56 -11.41
C LEU A 317 -11.55 -19.13 -10.38
N ASP A 318 -11.07 -19.45 -9.18
CA ASP A 318 -11.88 -20.09 -8.13
C ASP A 318 -12.59 -19.10 -7.19
N ILE A 319 -12.19 -17.81 -7.21
CA ILE A 319 -12.59 -16.82 -6.17
C ILE A 319 -13.62 -15.80 -6.72
N ARG A 320 -13.78 -15.71 -8.03
CA ARG A 320 -14.68 -14.75 -8.68
C ARG A 320 -15.17 -15.28 -10.02
N ASN A 321 -16.15 -14.57 -10.60
CA ASN A 321 -16.61 -14.82 -11.97
C ASN A 321 -15.56 -14.34 -13.00
N LEU A 322 -14.53 -15.15 -13.20
CA LEU A 322 -13.49 -15.02 -14.22
C LEU A 322 -13.70 -16.12 -15.27
N ARG A 323 -13.90 -15.74 -16.54
CA ARG A 323 -14.15 -16.69 -17.64
C ARG A 323 -13.15 -16.50 -18.75
N MET A 324 -12.81 -17.60 -19.43
CA MET A 324 -12.05 -17.58 -20.66
C MET A 324 -12.99 -17.74 -21.85
N GLU A 325 -12.82 -16.92 -22.87
CA GLU A 325 -13.64 -16.91 -24.08
C GLU A 325 -12.77 -17.03 -25.33
N ILE A 326 -13.20 -17.90 -26.24
CA ILE A 326 -12.54 -18.06 -27.55
C ILE A 326 -13.01 -16.93 -28.47
N SER A 327 -12.11 -16.37 -29.28
CA SER A 327 -12.46 -15.36 -30.27
C SER A 327 -13.41 -15.92 -31.34
N ASP A 328 -14.43 -15.15 -31.72
CA ASP A 328 -15.32 -15.47 -32.84
C ASP A 328 -15.16 -14.43 -33.96
N THR A 329 -14.30 -14.77 -34.92
CA THR A 329 -13.94 -13.86 -36.02
C THR A 329 -15.08 -13.59 -37.01
N SER A 330 -16.20 -14.33 -36.93
CA SER A 330 -17.39 -14.06 -37.73
C SER A 330 -18.11 -12.78 -37.31
N LEU A 331 -17.94 -12.37 -36.05
CA LEU A 331 -18.54 -11.15 -35.49
C LEU A 331 -17.80 -9.87 -35.89
N LEU A 332 -16.58 -9.99 -36.42
CA LEU A 332 -15.77 -8.84 -36.83
C LEU A 332 -16.22 -8.29 -38.19
N PRO A 333 -16.14 -6.96 -38.40
CA PRO A 333 -16.32 -6.37 -39.73
C PRO A 333 -15.34 -6.98 -40.75
N ILE A 334 -15.77 -7.07 -42.01
CA ILE A 334 -14.99 -7.72 -43.06
C ILE A 334 -13.65 -7.02 -43.33
N ASP A 335 -13.59 -5.71 -43.08
CA ASP A 335 -12.40 -4.88 -43.26
C ASP A 335 -11.34 -5.08 -42.16
N PHE A 336 -11.66 -5.84 -41.10
CA PHE A 336 -10.75 -6.04 -39.98
C PHE A 336 -9.91 -7.31 -40.19
N ASN A 337 -8.60 -7.19 -39.97
CA ASN A 337 -7.70 -8.35 -40.03
C ASN A 337 -8.04 -9.37 -38.92
N LYS A 338 -8.62 -10.52 -39.31
CA LYS A 338 -9.04 -11.60 -38.40
C LYS A 338 -7.90 -12.29 -37.63
N ARG A 339 -6.65 -12.11 -38.06
CA ARG A 339 -5.45 -12.67 -37.41
C ARG A 339 -4.82 -11.74 -36.37
N SER A 340 -5.26 -10.49 -36.29
CA SER A 340 -4.74 -9.53 -35.31
C SER A 340 -5.21 -9.89 -33.89
N PRO A 341 -4.31 -9.96 -32.89
CA PRO A 341 -4.68 -10.22 -31.51
C PRO A 341 -5.68 -9.21 -30.93
N ASP A 342 -5.48 -7.92 -31.20
CA ASP A 342 -6.43 -6.86 -30.85
C ASP A 342 -7.83 -7.16 -31.37
N ASN A 343 -7.92 -7.61 -32.63
CA ASN A 343 -9.20 -7.93 -33.26
C ASN A 343 -9.80 -9.23 -32.68
N GLN A 344 -8.98 -10.18 -32.22
CA GLN A 344 -9.44 -11.36 -31.51
C GLN A 344 -10.03 -10.99 -30.14
N ILE A 345 -9.40 -10.08 -29.39
CA ILE A 345 -9.94 -9.52 -28.14
C ILE A 345 -11.25 -8.75 -28.42
N LEU A 346 -11.27 -7.94 -29.48
CA LEU A 346 -12.45 -7.20 -29.90
C LEU A 346 -13.62 -8.11 -30.28
N SER A 347 -13.35 -9.26 -30.91
CA SER A 347 -14.37 -10.24 -31.25
C SER A 347 -15.04 -10.85 -30.01
N VAL A 348 -14.27 -11.06 -28.93
CA VAL A 348 -14.82 -11.50 -27.64
C VAL A 348 -15.74 -10.41 -27.07
N ALA A 349 -15.36 -9.14 -27.16
CA ALA A 349 -16.23 -8.05 -26.73
C ALA A 349 -17.55 -7.97 -27.53
N LEU A 350 -17.51 -8.28 -28.83
CA LEU A 350 -18.70 -8.28 -29.68
C LEU A 350 -19.69 -9.39 -29.32
N LYS A 351 -19.25 -10.54 -28.79
CA LYS A 351 -20.15 -11.58 -28.26
C LYS A 351 -21.09 -11.05 -27.18
N PHE A 352 -20.60 -10.13 -26.37
CA PHE A 352 -21.34 -9.56 -25.25
C PHE A 352 -21.97 -8.20 -25.57
N LYS A 353 -22.12 -7.83 -26.84
CA LYS A 353 -22.62 -6.51 -27.26
C LYS A 353 -24.06 -6.22 -26.79
N SER A 354 -24.86 -7.26 -26.52
CA SER A 354 -26.17 -7.13 -25.88
C SER A 354 -26.07 -6.52 -24.48
N GLU A 355 -24.98 -6.79 -23.76
CA GLU A 355 -24.66 -6.27 -22.44
C GLU A 355 -23.79 -5.00 -22.52
N ASN A 356 -22.99 -4.72 -21.48
CA ASN A 356 -21.99 -3.66 -21.48
C ASN A 356 -20.56 -4.23 -21.32
N PRO A 357 -19.94 -4.67 -22.43
CA PRO A 357 -18.54 -5.04 -22.44
C PRO A 357 -17.67 -3.79 -22.31
N ILE A 358 -16.73 -3.82 -21.37
CA ILE A 358 -15.78 -2.76 -21.09
C ILE A 358 -14.38 -3.31 -21.35
N ILE A 359 -13.75 -2.86 -22.43
CA ILE A 359 -12.37 -3.26 -22.74
C ILE A 359 -11.42 -2.38 -21.92
N LEU A 360 -10.64 -3.02 -21.06
CA LEU A 360 -9.54 -2.41 -20.32
C LEU A 360 -8.26 -2.56 -21.15
N THR A 361 -7.86 -1.48 -21.82
CA THR A 361 -6.67 -1.43 -22.67
C THR A 361 -6.07 -0.03 -22.67
N SER A 362 -4.74 0.05 -22.71
CA SER A 362 -4.01 1.29 -22.90
C SER A 362 -3.60 1.51 -24.37
N ASP A 363 -3.88 0.56 -25.26
CA ASP A 363 -3.56 0.68 -26.68
C ASP A 363 -4.53 1.63 -27.40
N ASN A 364 -4.01 2.57 -28.17
CA ASN A 364 -4.83 3.56 -28.87
C ASN A 364 -5.59 2.95 -30.05
N GLY A 365 -4.97 2.00 -30.77
CA GLY A 365 -5.58 1.34 -31.93
C GLY A 365 -6.81 0.52 -31.55
N LEU A 366 -6.69 -0.33 -30.53
CA LEU A 366 -7.79 -1.12 -29.98
C LEU A 366 -8.89 -0.22 -29.41
N GLN A 367 -8.55 0.88 -28.73
CA GLN A 367 -9.54 1.83 -28.24
C GLN A 367 -10.36 2.48 -29.36
N VAL A 368 -9.71 2.93 -30.45
CA VAL A 368 -10.38 3.55 -31.60
C VAL A 368 -11.33 2.55 -32.25
N LYS A 369 -10.86 1.32 -32.51
CA LYS A 369 -11.67 0.24 -33.09
C LYS A 369 -12.89 -0.09 -32.22
N ALA A 370 -12.68 -0.27 -30.92
CA ALA A 370 -13.76 -0.61 -29.99
C ALA A 370 -14.80 0.51 -29.88
N LYS A 371 -14.38 1.77 -29.74
CA LYS A 371 -15.29 2.92 -29.74
C LYS A 371 -16.07 3.03 -31.04
N GLY A 372 -15.43 2.80 -32.19
CA GLY A 372 -16.07 2.75 -33.50
C GLY A 372 -17.18 1.69 -33.60
N LEU A 373 -17.00 0.55 -32.93
CA LEU A 373 -17.99 -0.52 -32.83
C LEU A 373 -19.00 -0.35 -31.67
N LYS A 374 -19.01 0.82 -31.02
CA LYS A 374 -19.86 1.16 -29.86
C LYS A 374 -19.60 0.29 -28.62
N ILE A 375 -18.38 -0.21 -28.47
CA ILE A 375 -17.91 -0.91 -27.27
C ILE A 375 -17.25 0.09 -26.33
N THR A 376 -17.55 -0.05 -25.03
CA THR A 376 -16.99 0.83 -24.00
C THR A 376 -15.52 0.47 -23.76
N THR A 377 -14.66 1.46 -23.63
CA THR A 377 -13.24 1.25 -23.29
C THR A 377 -12.83 2.09 -22.09
N ILE A 378 -11.81 1.63 -21.39
CA ILE A 378 -11.17 2.38 -20.31
C ILE A 378 -9.67 2.09 -20.31
N THR A 379 -8.86 3.12 -20.11
CA THR A 379 -7.40 2.96 -20.02
C THR A 379 -7.01 2.44 -18.64
N LEU A 380 -5.86 1.76 -18.53
CA LEU A 380 -5.33 1.35 -17.22
C LEU A 380 -5.17 2.56 -16.29
N LYS A 381 -4.64 3.67 -16.82
CA LYS A 381 -4.48 4.93 -16.09
C LYS A 381 -5.80 5.47 -15.57
N ASP A 382 -6.83 5.55 -16.42
CA ASP A 382 -8.14 6.06 -16.03
C ASP A 382 -8.83 5.12 -15.05
N PHE A 383 -8.79 3.82 -15.29
CA PHE A 383 -9.34 2.80 -14.40
C PHE A 383 -8.75 2.90 -12.98
N LEU A 384 -7.44 3.11 -12.87
CA LEU A 384 -6.76 3.31 -11.59
C LEU A 384 -7.06 4.70 -10.99
N ASN A 385 -7.19 5.74 -11.82
CA ASN A 385 -7.45 7.11 -11.38
C ASN A 385 -8.91 7.39 -11.00
N GLN A 386 -9.87 6.58 -11.43
CA GLN A 386 -11.26 6.66 -10.96
C GLN A 386 -11.38 6.46 -9.45
N LYS A 387 -10.38 5.84 -8.80
CA LYS A 387 -10.29 5.72 -7.35
C LYS A 387 -9.56 6.90 -6.68
N ARG A 388 -8.98 7.83 -7.46
CA ARG A 388 -8.10 8.92 -6.98
C ARG A 388 -8.70 10.33 -7.04
N LYS A 389 -9.80 10.56 -7.79
CA LYS A 389 -10.47 11.88 -7.81
C LYS A 389 -11.47 12.00 -6.67
N ARG A 390 -10.97 12.30 -5.47
CA ARG A 390 -11.72 12.99 -4.42
C ARG A 390 -10.88 14.14 -3.91
#